data_AF-A0A939YVL6-F1
#
_entry.id   AF-A0A939YVL6-F1
#
_cell.length_a   1.000
_cell.length_b   1.000
_cell.length_c   1.000
_cell.angle_alpha   90.00
_cell.angle_beta   90.00
_cell.angle_gamma   90.00
#
_symmetry.space_group_name_H-M   'P 1'
#
loop_
_entity.id
_entity.type
_entity.pdbx_description
1 polymer ?
#
loop_
_entity_poly.entity_id
_entity_poly.type
_entity_poly.pdbx_seq_one_letter_code
_entity_poly.pdbx_strand_id
1 'polypeptide(L)'
;MNYRKTALSVLALMVAAVTTACSEPQENVIPKPVIISPETVILDWQNAYQGKIDEFMKSDSYSEKKSRFDLRDITGDGIPELILSPNEDRNTRCTIYSYSKGVLSQLPDMGSDGTIPYLPLKGLLHDEYRGEGFVLGKYVAYEDGDFKEVMTYSDNTASAAAGTNIVHEINGQSVTLPQYDQVLSEYTGSTTFYLGRKFTFGSEAVNYAIHASESWNCVTTDKQKQALNDTLTMEMSKAGSAGILGAAFEIVDLNSDDLPEVIISAPEGCRIYTFTGEMYDELKEMDGVYGNDGTLMLDIANSVFYSDTKGEINYWSFLEGFSAADYKSSGSLMQCGNKLLLTLDNISWDVYGVNGAPKTEDGEAPAEGEEAAADDAAPADEAAPADGEAE
;
A
#
# COMPACT_ATOMS: atom_id res chain seq x y z
N MET A 1 -39.54 18.97 -20.22
CA MET A 1 -39.69 17.51 -20.04
C MET A 1 -39.73 17.23 -18.55
N ASN A 2 -40.90 16.80 -18.08
CA ASN A 2 -41.17 16.45 -16.69
C ASN A 2 -40.71 15.02 -16.42
N TYR A 3 -39.86 14.78 -15.41
CA TYR A 3 -39.93 13.54 -14.64
C TYR A 3 -39.73 13.79 -13.15
N ARG A 4 -40.59 13.11 -12.41
CA ARG A 4 -41.04 13.36 -11.04
C ARG A 4 -40.03 12.87 -10.00
N LYS A 5 -39.93 13.62 -8.91
CA LYS A 5 -39.44 13.16 -7.61
C LYS A 5 -40.43 12.13 -7.03
N THR A 6 -39.96 10.94 -6.68
CA THR A 6 -40.70 9.99 -5.85
C THR A 6 -40.10 9.99 -4.45
N ALA A 7 -40.83 10.61 -3.51
CA ALA A 7 -40.62 10.47 -2.08
C ALA A 7 -41.21 9.14 -1.63
N LEU A 8 -40.41 8.31 -0.96
CA LEU A 8 -40.88 7.11 -0.27
C LEU A 8 -41.19 7.49 1.19
N SER A 9 -42.47 7.53 1.55
CA SER A 9 -42.92 7.69 2.92
C SER A 9 -43.02 6.33 3.59
N VAL A 10 -42.21 6.06 4.61
CA VAL A 10 -42.36 4.88 5.48
C VAL A 10 -43.31 5.24 6.62
N LEU A 11 -44.42 4.51 6.69
CA LEU A 11 -45.47 4.65 7.69
C LEU A 11 -45.02 3.95 8.99
N ALA A 12 -44.82 4.71 10.06
CA ALA A 12 -44.60 4.18 11.40
C ALA A 12 -45.95 3.78 12.03
N LEU A 13 -46.12 2.50 12.36
CA LEU A 13 -47.20 2.04 13.24
C LEU A 13 -46.65 1.84 14.65
N MET A 14 -46.98 2.74 15.57
CA MET A 14 -46.85 2.50 17.01
C MET A 14 -48.09 1.75 17.50
N VAL A 15 -47.89 0.57 18.10
CA VAL A 15 -48.87 -0.05 18.99
C VAL A 15 -48.26 -0.07 20.38
N ALA A 16 -48.75 0.82 21.24
CA ALA A 16 -48.44 0.81 22.66
C ALA A 16 -49.32 -0.24 23.36
N ALA A 17 -48.70 -1.30 23.88
CA ALA A 17 -49.31 -2.18 24.86
C ALA A 17 -48.54 -2.02 26.17
N VAL A 18 -49.17 -1.37 27.15
CA VAL A 18 -48.65 -1.25 28.51
C VAL A 18 -48.99 -2.54 29.25
N THR A 19 -48.01 -3.41 29.43
CA THR A 19 -48.08 -4.48 30.42
C THR A 19 -47.00 -4.23 31.46
N THR A 20 -47.44 -3.84 32.66
CA THR A 20 -46.61 -3.82 33.86
C THR A 20 -46.21 -5.25 34.22
N ALA A 21 -45.00 -5.63 33.82
CA ALA A 21 -44.33 -6.85 34.28
C ALA A 21 -43.09 -6.42 35.07
N CYS A 22 -43.00 -6.88 36.32
CA CYS A 22 -41.79 -6.77 37.14
C CYS A 22 -40.61 -7.30 36.33
N SER A 23 -39.73 -6.40 35.89
CA SER A 23 -38.51 -6.77 35.19
C SER A 23 -37.41 -6.95 36.24
N GLU A 24 -36.97 -8.19 36.41
CA GLU A 24 -35.61 -8.45 36.88
C GLU A 24 -34.64 -7.67 35.97
N PRO A 25 -33.51 -7.15 36.48
CA PRO A 25 -32.57 -6.42 35.65
C PRO A 25 -32.10 -7.36 34.55
N GLN A 26 -32.61 -7.12 33.34
CA GLN A 26 -32.15 -7.77 32.13
C GLN A 26 -30.69 -7.34 31.99
N GLU A 27 -29.76 -8.25 32.24
CA GLU A 27 -28.37 -8.04 31.84
C GLU A 27 -28.42 -7.64 30.37
N ASN A 28 -28.01 -6.41 30.08
CA ASN A 28 -27.79 -5.97 28.71
C ASN A 28 -26.62 -6.81 28.21
N VAL A 29 -26.93 -7.99 27.66
CA VAL A 29 -25.96 -8.82 26.96
C VAL A 29 -25.60 -8.03 25.70
N ILE A 30 -24.49 -7.31 25.78
CA ILE A 30 -23.91 -6.66 24.60
C ILE A 30 -23.51 -7.82 23.67
N PRO A 31 -24.09 -7.91 22.47
CA PRO A 31 -23.73 -8.97 21.55
C PRO A 31 -22.26 -8.83 21.17
N LYS A 32 -21.53 -9.95 21.22
CA LYS A 32 -20.15 -10.00 20.77
C LYS A 32 -20.06 -9.49 19.31
N PRO A 33 -18.97 -8.80 18.95
CA PRO A 33 -18.77 -8.35 17.58
C PRO A 33 -18.76 -9.55 16.63
N VAL A 34 -19.34 -9.35 15.46
CA VAL A 34 -19.27 -10.33 14.38
C VAL A 34 -17.95 -10.13 13.66
N ILE A 35 -17.11 -11.16 13.66
CA ILE A 35 -15.88 -11.19 12.87
C ILE A 35 -16.28 -11.46 11.41
N ILE A 36 -15.82 -10.60 10.50
CA ILE A 36 -16.10 -10.69 9.06
C ILE A 36 -14.77 -11.00 8.38
N SER A 37 -14.71 -12.13 7.67
CA SER A 37 -13.51 -12.49 6.93
C SER A 37 -13.20 -11.45 5.84
N PRO A 38 -11.94 -10.97 5.74
CA PRO A 38 -11.54 -10.01 4.72
C PRO A 38 -11.72 -10.56 3.29
N GLU A 39 -11.66 -11.88 3.11
CA GLU A 39 -11.85 -12.54 1.81
C GLU A 39 -13.28 -12.39 1.25
N THR A 40 -14.24 -11.99 2.09
CA THR A 40 -15.62 -11.73 1.65
C THR A 40 -15.78 -10.38 0.94
N VAL A 41 -14.76 -9.52 1.00
CA VAL A 41 -14.73 -8.22 0.33
C VAL A 41 -14.34 -8.41 -1.13
N ILE A 42 -15.19 -7.90 -2.03
CA ILE A 42 -14.96 -7.96 -3.47
C ILE A 42 -14.52 -6.58 -3.96
N LEU A 43 -13.32 -6.52 -4.57
CA LEU A 43 -12.73 -5.32 -5.15
C LEU A 43 -12.56 -5.50 -6.67
N ASP A 44 -12.75 -4.44 -7.43
CA ASP A 44 -12.85 -4.50 -8.90
C ASP A 44 -11.57 -5.05 -9.59
N TRP A 45 -10.41 -4.82 -9.00
CA TRP A 45 -9.11 -5.22 -9.55
C TRP A 45 -8.76 -6.70 -9.34
N GLN A 46 -9.39 -7.37 -8.36
CA GLN A 46 -8.99 -8.71 -7.90
C GLN A 46 -8.95 -9.74 -9.03
N ASN A 47 -10.02 -9.81 -9.82
CA ASN A 47 -10.12 -10.76 -10.94
C ASN A 47 -9.08 -10.48 -12.04
N ALA A 48 -8.79 -9.21 -12.31
CA ALA A 48 -7.82 -8.83 -13.33
C ALA A 48 -6.39 -9.21 -12.91
N TYR A 49 -6.04 -8.98 -11.64
CA TYR A 49 -4.74 -9.34 -11.08
C TYR A 49 -4.56 -10.85 -10.92
N GLN A 50 -5.59 -11.57 -10.47
CA GLN A 50 -5.56 -13.05 -10.47
C GLN A 50 -5.27 -13.60 -11.88
N GLY A 51 -5.92 -13.04 -12.91
CA GLY A 51 -5.64 -13.42 -14.29
C GLY A 51 -4.19 -13.21 -14.73
N LYS A 52 -3.54 -12.13 -14.27
CA LYS A 52 -2.12 -11.87 -14.55
C LYS A 52 -1.16 -12.75 -13.78
N ILE A 53 -1.49 -13.07 -12.53
CA ILE A 53 -0.74 -14.08 -11.76
C ILE A 53 -0.81 -15.44 -12.46
N ASP A 54 -2.00 -15.88 -12.87
CA ASP A 54 -2.21 -17.15 -13.57
C ASP A 54 -1.52 -17.21 -14.94
N GLU A 55 -1.45 -16.08 -15.66
CA GLU A 55 -0.71 -15.95 -16.93
C GLU A 55 0.79 -16.09 -16.67
N PHE A 56 1.31 -15.36 -15.69
CA PHE A 56 2.72 -15.36 -15.34
C PHE A 56 3.20 -16.74 -14.88
N MET A 57 2.44 -17.45 -14.03
CA MET A 57 2.76 -18.80 -13.56
C MET A 57 2.84 -19.85 -14.68
N LYS A 58 2.29 -19.55 -15.86
CA LYS A 58 2.35 -20.41 -17.06
C LYS A 58 3.46 -19.99 -18.05
N SER A 59 4.15 -18.89 -17.78
CA SER A 59 5.18 -18.34 -18.64
C SER A 59 6.56 -18.98 -18.40
N ASP A 60 7.46 -18.85 -19.36
CA ASP A 60 8.85 -19.31 -19.23
C ASP A 60 9.68 -18.49 -18.22
N SER A 61 9.19 -17.30 -17.83
CA SER A 61 9.83 -16.44 -16.84
C SER A 61 9.55 -16.86 -15.40
N TYR A 62 8.55 -17.72 -15.17
CA TYR A 62 8.17 -18.17 -13.84
C TYR A 62 9.08 -19.29 -13.32
N SER A 63 9.41 -19.18 -12.03
CA SER A 63 10.07 -20.20 -11.24
C SER A 63 9.45 -20.24 -9.86
N GLU A 64 8.87 -21.37 -9.48
CA GLU A 64 8.30 -21.59 -8.15
C GLU A 64 9.26 -21.22 -7.00
N LYS A 65 10.57 -21.46 -7.20
CA LYS A 65 11.58 -21.17 -6.18
C LYS A 65 12.00 -19.70 -6.13
N LYS A 66 12.10 -19.05 -7.29
CA LYS A 66 12.73 -17.72 -7.41
C LYS A 66 11.74 -16.58 -7.59
N SER A 67 10.61 -16.84 -8.24
CA SER A 67 9.64 -15.80 -8.54
C SER A 67 8.86 -15.40 -7.30
N ARG A 68 8.55 -14.12 -7.22
CA ARG A 68 7.73 -13.51 -6.18
C ARG A 68 6.84 -12.44 -6.80
N PHE A 69 5.91 -11.90 -6.02
CA PHE A 69 5.14 -10.74 -6.41
C PHE A 69 4.82 -9.85 -5.20
N ASP A 70 4.23 -8.69 -5.47
CA ASP A 70 3.80 -7.74 -4.45
C ASP A 70 2.54 -7.00 -4.91
N LEU A 71 1.79 -6.49 -3.94
CA LEU A 71 0.65 -5.61 -4.14
C LEU A 71 0.91 -4.32 -3.35
N ARG A 72 1.04 -3.22 -4.07
CA ARG A 72 1.38 -1.95 -3.44
C ARG A 72 0.81 -0.79 -4.23
N ASP A 73 0.08 0.09 -3.55
CA ASP A 73 -0.29 1.39 -4.12
C ASP A 73 0.96 2.27 -4.22
N ILE A 74 1.44 2.45 -5.45
CA ILE A 74 2.57 3.32 -5.82
C ILE A 74 2.10 4.52 -6.65
N THR A 75 0.82 4.59 -7.00
CA THR A 75 0.22 5.68 -7.78
C THR A 75 -0.57 6.67 -6.93
N GLY A 76 -0.91 6.28 -5.70
CA GLY A 76 -1.66 7.07 -4.72
C GLY A 76 -3.16 7.15 -5.00
N ASP A 77 -3.70 6.26 -5.85
CA ASP A 77 -5.12 6.26 -6.22
C ASP A 77 -6.00 5.35 -5.34
N GLY A 78 -5.40 4.71 -4.33
CA GLY A 78 -6.07 3.81 -3.40
C GLY A 78 -6.25 2.38 -3.93
N ILE A 79 -5.77 2.07 -5.14
CA ILE A 79 -5.74 0.73 -5.72
C ILE A 79 -4.28 0.27 -5.76
N PRO A 80 -3.95 -0.93 -5.22
CA PRO A 80 -2.58 -1.41 -5.31
C PRO A 80 -2.20 -1.72 -6.76
N GLU A 81 -0.94 -1.49 -7.13
CA GLU A 81 -0.33 -2.07 -8.33
C GLU A 81 0.12 -3.52 -8.06
N LEU A 82 -0.06 -4.39 -9.06
CA LEU A 82 0.52 -5.73 -9.09
C LEU A 82 1.93 -5.68 -9.65
N ILE A 83 2.91 -6.08 -8.85
CA ILE A 83 4.33 -6.11 -9.21
C ILE A 83 4.79 -7.56 -9.29
N LEU A 84 5.14 -8.04 -10.49
CA LEU A 84 5.64 -9.39 -10.72
C LEU A 84 7.17 -9.41 -10.83
N SER A 85 7.81 -10.29 -10.06
CA SER A 85 9.27 -10.42 -10.00
C SER A 85 9.71 -11.83 -10.42
N PRO A 86 10.34 -11.99 -11.59
CA PRO A 86 10.78 -13.29 -12.09
C PRO A 86 11.81 -14.01 -11.21
N ASN A 87 12.81 -13.28 -10.70
CA ASN A 87 13.92 -13.81 -9.89
C ASN A 87 14.74 -12.64 -9.31
N GLU A 88 15.83 -12.97 -8.60
CA GLU A 88 16.74 -12.03 -7.91
C GLU A 88 18.04 -11.77 -8.68
N ASP A 89 18.10 -12.14 -9.96
CA ASP A 89 19.30 -11.90 -10.76
C ASP A 89 19.47 -10.39 -10.96
N ARG A 90 20.72 -9.91 -10.96
CA ARG A 90 21.05 -8.46 -10.94
C ARG A 90 20.34 -7.58 -11.97
N ASN A 91 20.08 -8.12 -13.15
CA ASN A 91 19.45 -7.36 -14.24
C ASN A 91 17.95 -7.63 -14.38
N THR A 92 17.36 -8.40 -13.46
CA THR A 92 15.94 -8.73 -13.51
C THR A 92 15.12 -7.54 -13.06
N ARG A 93 14.27 -7.07 -13.98
CA ARG A 93 13.29 -6.00 -13.74
C ARG A 93 11.96 -6.63 -13.33
N CYS A 94 11.17 -5.86 -12.59
CA CYS A 94 9.80 -6.19 -12.27
C CYS A 94 8.86 -5.69 -13.37
N THR A 95 7.81 -6.48 -13.65
CA THR A 95 6.67 -6.04 -14.47
C THR A 95 5.59 -5.50 -13.57
N ILE A 96 5.04 -4.33 -13.91
CA ILE A 96 4.08 -3.61 -13.08
C ILE A 96 2.75 -3.49 -13.82
N TYR A 97 1.65 -3.86 -13.17
CA TYR A 97 0.30 -3.65 -13.67
C TYR A 97 -0.47 -2.74 -12.73
N SER A 98 -1.15 -1.74 -13.29
CA SER A 98 -2.07 -0.85 -12.59
C SER A 98 -3.49 -1.07 -13.10
N TYR A 99 -4.48 -0.88 -12.23
CA TYR A 99 -5.89 -1.03 -12.55
C TYR A 99 -6.63 0.27 -12.22
N SER A 100 -7.09 0.98 -13.25
CA SER A 100 -7.82 2.23 -13.06
C SER A 100 -9.04 2.28 -13.97
N LYS A 101 -10.17 2.72 -13.40
CA LYS A 101 -11.45 2.91 -14.12
C LYS A 101 -11.88 1.68 -14.91
N GLY A 102 -11.69 0.49 -14.34
CA GLY A 102 -12.08 -0.79 -14.97
C GLY A 102 -11.08 -1.33 -15.99
N VAL A 103 -9.93 -0.67 -16.18
CA VAL A 103 -8.94 -1.01 -17.20
C VAL A 103 -7.63 -1.41 -16.53
N LEU A 104 -7.13 -2.59 -16.91
CA LEU A 104 -5.80 -3.06 -16.56
C LEU A 104 -4.79 -2.53 -17.58
N SER A 105 -3.74 -1.85 -17.13
CA SER A 105 -2.63 -1.38 -17.95
C SER A 105 -1.29 -1.82 -17.38
N GLN A 106 -0.33 -2.12 -18.26
CA GLN A 106 1.05 -2.35 -17.84
C GLN A 106 1.79 -1.00 -17.79
N LEU A 107 2.45 -0.73 -16.67
CA LEU A 107 3.38 0.38 -16.52
C LEU A 107 4.80 -0.06 -16.95
N PRO A 108 5.73 0.86 -17.22
CA PRO A 108 7.10 0.51 -17.58
C PRO A 108 7.74 -0.45 -16.58
N ASP A 109 8.40 -1.51 -17.10
CA ASP A 109 9.17 -2.41 -16.26
C ASP A 109 10.28 -1.65 -15.53
N MET A 110 10.49 -1.93 -14.24
CA MET A 110 11.38 -1.14 -13.38
C MET A 110 12.19 -1.99 -12.42
N GLY A 111 13.29 -1.40 -11.91
CA GLY A 111 14.04 -1.95 -10.80
C GLY A 111 15.16 -2.88 -11.24
N SER A 112 15.76 -3.53 -10.24
CA SER A 112 16.86 -4.48 -10.39
C SER A 112 16.76 -5.54 -9.31
N ASP A 113 17.47 -6.66 -9.48
CA ASP A 113 17.47 -7.77 -8.51
C ASP A 113 16.04 -8.27 -8.18
N GLY A 114 15.11 -8.10 -9.12
CA GLY A 114 13.69 -8.42 -8.94
C GLY A 114 12.98 -7.56 -7.90
N THR A 115 13.49 -6.37 -7.58
CA THR A 115 12.88 -5.42 -6.65
C THR A 115 12.79 -4.03 -7.24
N ILE A 116 11.87 -3.21 -6.72
CA ILE A 116 11.78 -1.78 -7.01
C ILE A 116 11.95 -1.01 -5.70
N PRO A 117 13.04 -0.25 -5.50
CA PRO A 117 13.16 0.62 -4.34
C PRO A 117 12.15 1.78 -4.43
N TYR A 118 11.34 1.94 -3.38
CA TYR A 118 10.31 2.95 -3.23
C TYR A 118 10.62 3.84 -2.04
N LEU A 119 10.59 5.15 -2.24
CA LEU A 119 10.83 6.20 -1.23
C LEU A 119 9.47 6.79 -0.82
N PRO A 120 8.75 6.17 0.13
CA PRO A 120 7.38 6.55 0.47
C PRO A 120 7.20 8.01 0.92
N LEU A 121 8.16 8.60 1.65
CA LEU A 121 8.09 10.01 2.06
C LEU A 121 8.10 11.00 0.89
N LYS A 122 8.59 10.57 -0.27
CA LYS A 122 8.69 11.40 -1.47
C LYS A 122 7.73 10.96 -2.58
N GLY A 123 7.08 9.80 -2.43
CA GLY A 123 6.29 9.19 -3.51
C GLY A 123 7.13 8.87 -4.75
N LEU A 124 8.39 8.45 -4.57
CA LEU A 124 9.32 8.21 -5.68
C LEU A 124 9.74 6.75 -5.79
N LEU A 125 9.84 6.23 -7.00
CA LEU A 125 10.50 4.96 -7.30
C LEU A 125 11.92 5.23 -7.79
N HIS A 126 12.81 4.29 -7.54
CA HIS A 126 14.20 4.32 -7.99
C HIS A 126 14.45 3.23 -9.03
N ASP A 127 15.12 3.58 -10.12
CA ASP A 127 15.53 2.66 -11.18
C ASP A 127 17.00 2.89 -11.49
N GLU A 128 17.82 1.84 -11.38
CA GLU A 128 19.26 1.94 -11.54
C GLU A 128 19.81 0.78 -12.37
N TYR A 129 20.62 1.14 -13.36
CA TYR A 129 21.41 0.22 -14.14
C TYR A 129 22.87 0.35 -13.76
N ARG A 130 23.49 -0.77 -13.39
CA ARG A 130 24.92 -0.85 -13.04
C ARG A 130 25.68 -1.64 -14.11
N GLY A 131 26.37 -0.94 -14.99
CA GLY A 131 27.26 -1.52 -15.99
C GLY A 131 28.65 -1.84 -15.43
N GLU A 132 29.55 -2.29 -16.31
CA GLU A 132 30.97 -2.42 -15.99
C GLU A 132 31.61 -1.04 -15.90
N GLY A 133 31.91 -0.59 -14.69
CA GLY A 133 32.63 0.66 -14.46
C GLY A 133 31.77 1.93 -14.48
N PHE A 134 30.46 1.81 -14.64
CA PHE A 134 29.53 2.94 -14.59
C PHE A 134 28.15 2.58 -14.01
N VAL A 135 27.44 3.60 -13.56
CA VAL A 135 26.07 3.56 -13.05
C VAL A 135 25.25 4.62 -13.77
N LEU A 136 24.02 4.27 -14.16
CA LEU A 136 22.98 5.18 -14.62
C LEU A 136 21.77 4.96 -13.72
N GLY A 137 21.26 6.00 -13.08
CA GLY A 137 20.08 5.87 -12.25
C GLY A 137 19.13 7.03 -12.38
N LYS A 138 17.89 6.80 -11.94
CA LYS A 138 16.83 7.80 -11.96
C LYS A 138 15.83 7.60 -10.84
N TYR A 139 15.23 8.70 -10.42
CA TYR A 139 14.06 8.72 -9.54
C TYR A 139 12.86 9.19 -10.35
N VAL A 140 11.73 8.50 -10.20
CA VAL A 140 10.51 8.79 -10.94
C VAL A 140 9.32 8.94 -10.02
N ALA A 141 8.39 9.83 -10.38
CA ALA A 141 7.09 10.01 -9.75
C ALA A 141 5.99 9.54 -10.71
N TYR A 142 4.85 9.09 -10.19
CA TYR A 142 3.69 8.81 -11.03
C TYR A 142 2.88 10.08 -11.25
N GLU A 143 2.73 10.49 -12.50
CA GLU A 143 1.98 11.69 -12.89
C GLU A 143 1.26 11.44 -14.22
N ASP A 144 -0.02 11.82 -14.28
CA ASP A 144 -0.84 11.73 -15.50
C ASP A 144 -0.86 10.34 -16.18
N GLY A 145 -0.85 9.28 -15.37
CA GLY A 145 -0.94 7.90 -15.87
C GLY A 145 0.39 7.24 -16.24
N ASP A 146 1.53 7.86 -15.91
CA ASP A 146 2.85 7.38 -16.30
C ASP A 146 3.94 7.81 -15.29
N PHE A 147 5.11 7.15 -15.34
CA PHE A 147 6.25 7.51 -14.50
C PHE A 147 7.08 8.62 -15.17
N LYS A 148 7.20 9.77 -14.50
CA LYS A 148 7.98 10.93 -14.94
C LYS A 148 9.28 11.04 -14.18
N GLU A 149 10.36 11.32 -14.90
CA GLU A 149 11.69 11.48 -14.31
C GLU A 149 11.75 12.77 -13.48
N VAL A 150 12.03 12.63 -12.19
CA VAL A 150 12.26 13.74 -11.26
C VAL A 150 13.73 14.10 -11.22
N MET A 151 14.61 13.10 -11.27
CA MET A 151 16.05 13.28 -11.28
C MET A 151 16.73 12.10 -11.97
N THR A 152 17.78 12.37 -12.74
CA THR A 152 18.68 11.36 -13.31
C THR A 152 20.11 11.60 -12.86
N TYR A 153 20.89 10.53 -12.74
CA TYR A 153 22.29 10.61 -12.37
C TYR A 153 23.14 9.58 -13.12
N SER A 154 24.41 9.91 -13.33
CA SER A 154 25.41 8.97 -13.85
C SER A 154 26.74 9.14 -13.12
N ASP A 155 27.44 8.02 -12.91
CA ASP A 155 28.78 7.99 -12.32
C ASP A 155 29.61 6.89 -12.99
N ASN A 156 30.84 7.21 -13.39
CA ASN A 156 31.79 6.26 -13.94
C ASN A 156 33.09 6.11 -13.12
N THR A 157 33.07 6.52 -11.84
CA THR A 157 34.24 6.46 -10.94
C THR A 157 34.91 5.09 -10.90
N ALA A 158 34.13 4.01 -10.99
CA ALA A 158 34.65 2.64 -11.02
C ALA A 158 35.56 2.35 -12.24
N SER A 159 35.51 3.18 -13.30
CA SER A 159 36.37 3.10 -14.48
C SER A 159 37.73 3.81 -14.32
N ALA A 160 38.02 4.42 -13.16
CA ALA A 160 39.27 5.16 -12.92
C ALA A 160 40.52 4.30 -13.16
N ALA A 161 40.49 3.04 -12.72
CA ALA A 161 41.61 2.11 -12.87
C ALA A 161 41.91 1.75 -14.34
N ALA A 162 40.96 1.95 -15.26
CA ALA A 162 41.14 1.76 -16.69
C ALA A 162 41.70 3.01 -17.41
N GLY A 163 42.02 4.07 -16.68
CA GLY A 163 42.54 5.33 -17.25
C GLY A 163 41.46 6.22 -17.89
N THR A 164 40.19 5.97 -17.57
CA THR A 164 39.05 6.73 -18.10
C THR A 164 38.93 8.08 -17.41
N ASN A 165 38.48 9.11 -18.14
CA ASN A 165 38.10 10.38 -17.53
C ASN A 165 36.87 10.19 -16.64
N ILE A 166 36.97 10.59 -15.38
CA ILE A 166 35.87 10.48 -14.43
C ILE A 166 34.88 11.63 -14.62
N VAL A 167 33.61 11.26 -14.74
CA VAL A 167 32.47 12.14 -14.96
C VAL A 167 31.36 11.73 -14.00
N HIS A 168 30.80 12.73 -13.34
CA HIS A 168 29.57 12.63 -12.55
C HIS A 168 28.55 13.55 -13.19
N GLU A 169 27.33 13.07 -13.39
CA GLU A 169 26.25 13.89 -13.95
C GLU A 169 25.01 13.85 -13.08
N ILE A 170 24.33 14.98 -13.00
CA ILE A 170 22.98 15.13 -12.46
C ILE A 170 22.15 15.79 -13.55
N ASN A 171 21.01 15.21 -13.92
CA ASN A 171 20.12 15.72 -14.97
C ASN A 171 20.84 16.03 -16.29
N GLY A 172 21.80 15.17 -16.67
CA GLY A 172 22.62 15.31 -17.87
C GLY A 172 23.66 16.44 -17.83
N GLN A 173 23.88 17.07 -16.66
CA GLN A 173 24.91 18.10 -16.49
C GLN A 173 26.07 17.56 -15.66
N SER A 174 27.29 17.73 -16.16
CA SER A 174 28.49 17.36 -15.41
C SER A 174 28.65 18.20 -14.15
N VAL A 175 28.87 17.54 -13.01
CA VAL A 175 29.07 18.16 -11.70
C VAL A 175 30.35 17.63 -11.04
N THR A 176 30.78 18.28 -9.97
CA THR A 176 31.88 17.76 -9.13
C THR A 176 31.38 16.63 -8.23
N LEU A 177 32.26 15.72 -7.79
CA LEU A 177 31.91 14.64 -6.85
C LEU A 177 31.19 15.16 -5.57
N PRO A 178 31.66 16.23 -4.90
CA PRO A 178 30.94 16.74 -3.73
C PRO A 178 29.52 17.21 -4.03
N GLN A 179 29.27 17.78 -5.22
CA GLN A 179 27.92 18.19 -5.63
C GLN A 179 27.05 16.97 -5.95
N TYR A 180 27.61 15.96 -6.62
CA TYR A 180 26.94 14.69 -6.88
C TYR A 180 26.51 14.01 -5.57
N ASP A 181 27.43 13.86 -4.63
CA ASP A 181 27.17 13.26 -3.31
C ASP A 181 26.13 14.06 -2.52
N GLN A 182 26.21 15.39 -2.56
CA GLN A 182 25.25 16.27 -1.91
C GLN A 182 23.84 16.05 -2.46
N VAL A 183 23.65 16.04 -3.79
CA VAL A 183 22.34 15.83 -4.41
C VAL A 183 21.80 14.44 -4.09
N LEU A 184 22.61 13.39 -4.22
CA LEU A 184 22.17 12.02 -3.94
C LEU A 184 21.87 11.76 -2.45
N SER A 185 22.49 12.49 -1.53
CA SER A 185 22.23 12.33 -0.09
C SER A 185 20.76 12.60 0.28
N GLU A 186 20.06 13.45 -0.47
CA GLU A 186 18.63 13.75 -0.26
C GLU A 186 17.71 12.57 -0.55
N TYR A 187 18.17 11.61 -1.37
CA TYR A 187 17.42 10.43 -1.79
C TYR A 187 17.90 9.18 -1.04
N THR A 188 19.22 8.97 -1.02
CA THR A 188 19.86 7.81 -0.37
C THR A 188 19.71 7.82 1.15
N GLY A 189 19.47 8.99 1.77
CA GLY A 189 19.14 9.11 3.19
C GLY A 189 17.67 8.88 3.53
N SER A 190 16.79 8.69 2.54
CA SER A 190 15.36 8.46 2.76
C SER A 190 15.08 7.01 3.13
N THR A 191 14.06 6.78 3.97
CA THR A 191 13.49 5.45 4.15
C THR A 191 13.07 4.90 2.79
N THR A 192 13.48 3.66 2.52
CA THR A 192 13.28 2.96 1.26
C THR A 192 12.69 1.59 1.52
N PHE A 193 11.60 1.26 0.84
CA PHE A 193 11.01 -0.07 0.81
C PHE A 193 11.34 -0.76 -0.50
N TYR A 194 11.63 -2.06 -0.46
CA TYR A 194 11.95 -2.84 -1.66
C TYR A 194 10.72 -3.65 -2.07
N LEU A 195 10.03 -3.19 -3.11
CA LEU A 195 8.78 -3.77 -3.60
C LEU A 195 9.04 -4.92 -4.56
N GLY A 196 8.04 -5.78 -4.75
CA GLY A 196 8.00 -6.81 -5.81
C GLY A 196 8.31 -8.23 -5.35
N ARG A 197 8.73 -8.42 -4.09
CA ARG A 197 9.12 -9.74 -3.58
C ARG A 197 8.39 -10.18 -2.31
N LYS A 198 7.25 -9.57 -2.01
CA LYS A 198 6.49 -9.77 -0.77
C LYS A 198 5.89 -11.17 -0.65
N PHE A 199 5.28 -11.70 -1.70
CA PHE A 199 4.55 -12.96 -1.70
C PHE A 199 5.19 -14.01 -2.60
N THR A 200 5.11 -15.29 -2.20
CA THR A 200 5.30 -16.43 -3.12
C THR A 200 4.01 -16.76 -3.87
N PHE A 201 4.12 -17.58 -4.91
CA PHE A 201 2.99 -18.04 -5.73
C PHE A 201 2.29 -19.31 -5.19
N GLY A 202 2.43 -19.60 -3.89
CA GLY A 202 1.66 -20.65 -3.24
C GLY A 202 0.17 -20.27 -3.15
N SER A 203 -0.75 -21.24 -3.17
CA SER A 203 -2.20 -20.99 -3.29
C SER A 203 -2.73 -20.06 -2.22
N GLU A 204 -2.34 -20.28 -0.97
CA GLU A 204 -2.79 -19.49 0.18
C GLU A 204 -2.16 -18.09 0.18
N ALA A 205 -0.93 -17.96 -0.32
CA ALA A 205 -0.28 -16.65 -0.46
C ALA A 205 -0.92 -15.80 -1.56
N VAL A 206 -1.24 -16.41 -2.71
CA VAL A 206 -1.99 -15.74 -3.79
C VAL A 206 -3.39 -15.36 -3.31
N ASN A 207 -4.10 -16.28 -2.65
CA ASN A 207 -5.44 -16.00 -2.13
C ASN A 207 -5.43 -14.84 -1.13
N TYR A 208 -4.50 -14.87 -0.15
CA TYR A 208 -4.39 -13.83 0.85
C TYR A 208 -4.06 -12.46 0.23
N ALA A 209 -3.08 -12.41 -0.68
CA ALA A 209 -2.71 -11.17 -1.34
C ALA A 209 -3.89 -10.56 -2.12
N ILE A 210 -4.58 -11.35 -2.94
CA ILE A 210 -5.66 -10.84 -3.77
C ILE A 210 -6.92 -10.52 -2.97
N HIS A 211 -7.27 -11.36 -1.99
CA HIS A 211 -8.59 -11.30 -1.35
C HIS A 211 -8.59 -10.68 0.06
N ALA A 212 -7.45 -10.68 0.77
CA ALA A 212 -7.41 -10.27 2.17
C ALA A 212 -6.53 -9.03 2.45
N SER A 213 -5.34 -8.92 1.84
CA SER A 213 -4.30 -7.98 2.30
C SER A 213 -4.67 -6.50 2.22
N GLU A 214 -5.62 -6.13 1.34
CA GLU A 214 -6.14 -4.77 1.18
C GLU A 214 -7.60 -4.60 1.66
N SER A 215 -8.19 -5.63 2.28
CA SER A 215 -9.61 -5.64 2.66
C SER A 215 -9.86 -5.27 4.12
N TRP A 216 -8.81 -5.15 4.94
CA TRP A 216 -8.91 -4.93 6.38
C TRP A 216 -9.71 -3.70 6.78
N ASN A 217 -9.61 -2.60 6.02
CA ASN A 217 -10.38 -1.38 6.30
C ASN A 217 -11.90 -1.58 6.11
N CYS A 218 -12.32 -2.55 5.29
CA CYS A 218 -13.73 -2.83 5.03
C CYS A 218 -14.37 -3.71 6.10
N VAL A 219 -13.59 -4.52 6.81
CA VAL A 219 -14.08 -5.50 7.79
C VAL A 219 -13.81 -5.15 9.24
N THR A 220 -12.90 -4.20 9.50
CA THR A 220 -12.66 -3.67 10.85
C THR A 220 -13.77 -2.71 11.28
N THR A 221 -14.23 -2.85 12.52
CA THR A 221 -15.22 -1.96 13.14
C THR A 221 -14.61 -0.61 13.51
N ASP A 222 -15.45 0.43 13.69
CA ASP A 222 -14.98 1.76 14.11
C ASP A 222 -14.17 1.73 15.42
N LYS A 223 -14.56 0.86 16.35
CA LYS A 223 -13.83 0.65 17.61
C LYS A 223 -12.45 0.04 17.39
N GLN A 224 -12.34 -0.96 16.52
CA GLN A 224 -11.05 -1.56 16.14
C GLN A 224 -10.15 -0.54 15.44
N LYS A 225 -10.71 0.25 14.52
CA LYS A 225 -10.00 1.36 13.86
C LYS A 225 -9.51 2.41 14.85
N GLN A 226 -10.33 2.73 15.86
CA GLN A 226 -9.92 3.64 16.93
C GLN A 226 -8.77 3.05 17.76
N ALA A 227 -8.85 1.78 18.17
CA ALA A 227 -7.79 1.12 18.92
C ALA A 227 -6.47 1.06 18.13
N LEU A 228 -6.55 0.81 16.82
CA LEU A 228 -5.43 0.88 15.88
C LEU A 228 -4.80 2.28 15.87
N ASN A 229 -5.61 3.31 15.66
CA ASN A 229 -5.14 4.70 15.62
C ASN A 229 -4.46 5.12 16.93
N ASP A 230 -5.07 4.79 18.06
CA ASP A 230 -4.55 5.12 19.39
C ASP A 230 -3.19 4.43 19.62
N THR A 231 -3.07 3.16 19.24
CA THR A 231 -1.83 2.38 19.36
C THR A 231 -0.73 2.93 18.47
N LEU A 232 -1.01 3.13 17.19
CA LEU A 232 -0.03 3.65 16.23
C LEU A 232 0.41 5.08 16.59
N THR A 233 -0.51 5.93 17.06
CA THR A 233 -0.20 7.29 17.52
C THR A 233 0.70 7.28 18.76
N MET A 234 0.41 6.39 19.71
CA MET A 234 1.27 6.17 20.88
C MET A 234 2.68 5.75 20.45
N GLU A 235 2.79 4.80 19.53
CA GLU A 235 4.09 4.27 19.08
C GLU A 235 4.88 5.29 18.27
N MET A 236 4.22 6.05 17.41
CA MET A 236 4.81 7.20 16.73
C MET A 236 5.36 8.23 17.75
N SER A 237 4.62 8.49 18.82
CA SER A 237 5.04 9.42 19.87
C SER A 237 6.26 8.91 20.66
N LYS A 238 6.39 7.59 20.84
CA LYS A 238 7.56 6.97 21.49
C LYS A 238 8.81 7.00 20.61
N ALA A 239 8.65 6.82 19.30
CA ALA A 239 9.75 6.87 18.33
C ALA A 239 10.40 8.26 18.25
N GLY A 240 9.63 9.33 18.50
CA GLY A 240 10.09 10.71 18.41
C GLY A 240 10.51 11.12 16.99
N SER A 241 11.00 12.36 16.81
CA SER A 241 11.37 12.87 15.49
C SER A 241 12.57 12.15 14.84
N ALA A 242 13.38 11.44 15.64
CA ALA A 242 14.51 10.65 15.15
C ALA A 242 14.12 9.19 14.78
N GLY A 243 13.08 8.63 15.40
CA GLY A 243 12.60 7.27 15.15
C GLY A 243 11.56 7.14 14.04
N ILE A 244 10.98 8.25 13.56
CA ILE A 244 10.10 8.27 12.37
C ILE A 244 10.89 7.96 11.08
N LEU A 245 12.20 8.21 11.05
CA LEU A 245 13.07 7.81 9.94
C LEU A 245 13.30 6.30 9.99
N GLY A 246 12.37 5.53 9.43
CA GLY A 246 12.50 4.08 9.25
C GLY A 246 11.47 3.24 10.00
N ALA A 247 10.67 3.83 10.91
CA ALA A 247 9.56 3.10 11.52
C ALA A 247 8.41 2.90 10.51
N ALA A 248 7.88 1.70 10.48
CA ALA A 248 6.79 1.32 9.60
C ALA A 248 5.82 0.39 10.32
N PHE A 249 4.68 0.12 9.71
CA PHE A 249 3.72 -0.84 10.22
C PHE A 249 3.04 -1.60 9.09
N GLU A 250 2.45 -2.74 9.44
CA GLU A 250 1.59 -3.53 8.57
C GLU A 250 0.46 -4.14 9.38
N ILE A 251 -0.72 -4.24 8.76
CA ILE A 251 -1.85 -4.99 9.29
C ILE A 251 -1.93 -6.30 8.52
N VAL A 252 -1.87 -7.41 9.23
CA VAL A 252 -1.81 -8.76 8.67
C VAL A 252 -2.40 -9.75 9.65
N ASP A 253 -3.08 -10.77 9.14
CA ASP A 253 -3.56 -11.88 9.97
C ASP A 253 -2.46 -12.95 10.02
N LEU A 254 -1.86 -13.13 11.19
CA LEU A 254 -0.76 -14.06 11.42
C LEU A 254 -1.26 -15.44 11.84
N ASN A 255 -2.54 -15.56 12.19
CA ASN A 255 -3.06 -16.72 12.93
C ASN A 255 -4.27 -17.41 12.25
N SER A 256 -4.84 -16.79 11.20
CA SER A 256 -6.02 -17.22 10.44
C SER A 256 -7.33 -17.24 11.25
N ASP A 257 -7.55 -16.25 12.13
CA ASP A 257 -8.79 -16.07 12.88
C ASP A 257 -9.70 -14.96 12.34
N ASP A 258 -9.38 -14.42 11.15
CA ASP A 258 -10.08 -13.30 10.53
C ASP A 258 -10.04 -11.99 11.36
N LEU A 259 -9.14 -11.90 12.35
CA LEU A 259 -8.77 -10.67 13.07
C LEU A 259 -7.31 -10.34 12.78
N PRO A 260 -6.98 -9.13 12.30
CA PRO A 260 -5.61 -8.87 11.96
C PRO A 260 -4.79 -8.49 13.20
N GLU A 261 -3.52 -8.88 13.18
CA GLU A 261 -2.48 -8.29 14.00
C GLU A 261 -1.90 -7.02 13.39
N VAL A 262 -1.28 -6.21 14.25
CA VAL A 262 -0.47 -5.05 13.85
C VAL A 262 0.99 -5.38 14.08
N ILE A 263 1.77 -5.31 13.00
CA ILE A 263 3.21 -5.37 13.06
C ILE A 263 3.74 -3.94 13.03
N ILE A 264 4.55 -3.57 14.01
CA ILE A 264 5.34 -2.32 13.99
C ILE A 264 6.80 -2.69 13.77
N SER A 265 7.35 -2.19 12.67
CA SER A 265 8.70 -2.47 12.19
C SER A 265 9.69 -1.40 12.64
N ALA A 266 10.83 -1.85 13.14
CA ALA A 266 11.99 -1.04 13.48
C ALA A 266 13.29 -1.78 13.10
N PRO A 267 14.45 -1.10 13.02
CA PRO A 267 15.72 -1.76 12.66
C PRO A 267 16.07 -2.97 13.52
N GLU A 268 15.73 -2.95 14.80
CA GLU A 268 15.97 -4.06 15.74
C GLU A 268 15.01 -5.25 15.59
N GLY A 269 13.93 -5.11 14.82
CA GLY A 269 12.91 -6.13 14.62
C GLY A 269 11.49 -5.59 14.63
N CYS A 270 10.54 -6.48 14.83
CA CYS A 270 9.10 -6.24 14.81
C CYS A 270 8.50 -6.39 16.21
N ARG A 271 7.55 -5.53 16.53
CA ARG A 271 6.63 -5.68 17.66
C ARG A 271 5.25 -6.02 17.13
N ILE A 272 4.56 -6.96 17.75
CA ILE A 272 3.28 -7.49 17.28
C ILE A 272 2.20 -7.15 18.31
N TYR A 273 1.06 -6.64 17.85
CA TYR A 273 -0.11 -6.36 18.66
C TYR A 273 -1.30 -7.18 18.17
N THR A 274 -2.05 -7.74 19.12
CA THR A 274 -3.26 -8.52 18.85
C THR A 274 -4.48 -7.81 19.41
N PHE A 275 -5.63 -7.98 18.75
CA PHE A 275 -6.90 -7.53 19.32
C PHE A 275 -7.29 -8.40 20.51
N THR A 276 -7.74 -7.76 21.58
CA THR A 276 -8.12 -8.39 22.85
C THR A 276 -9.38 -7.75 23.44
N GLY A 277 -9.86 -8.31 24.55
CA GLY A 277 -11.12 -7.93 25.17
C GLY A 277 -12.33 -8.65 24.55
N GLU A 278 -13.47 -8.60 25.23
CA GLU A 278 -14.68 -9.29 24.75
C GLU A 278 -15.24 -8.71 23.45
N MET A 279 -14.89 -7.45 23.16
CA MET A 279 -15.35 -6.69 22.00
C MET A 279 -14.23 -6.46 20.97
N TYR A 280 -13.04 -7.05 21.16
CA TYR A 280 -11.87 -6.84 20.29
C TYR A 280 -11.56 -5.35 20.05
N ASP A 281 -11.76 -4.50 21.07
CA ASP A 281 -11.60 -3.04 20.99
C ASP A 281 -10.34 -2.55 21.73
N GLU A 282 -9.44 -3.45 22.08
CA GLU A 282 -8.13 -3.15 22.67
C GLU A 282 -7.02 -3.88 21.91
N LEU A 283 -5.90 -3.20 21.68
CA LEU A 283 -4.68 -3.83 21.15
C LEU A 283 -3.70 -4.09 22.29
N LYS A 284 -3.19 -5.32 22.37
CA LYS A 284 -2.19 -5.72 23.33
C LYS A 284 -0.92 -6.17 22.62
N GLU A 285 0.20 -5.58 23.01
CA GLU A 285 1.52 -6.02 22.54
C GLU A 285 1.83 -7.43 23.05
N MET A 286 2.37 -8.27 22.16
CA MET A 286 2.92 -9.56 22.51
C MET A 286 4.32 -9.42 23.14
N ASP A 287 4.64 -10.30 24.09
CA ASP A 287 5.95 -10.28 24.74
C ASP A 287 7.07 -10.70 23.78
N GLY A 288 7.90 -9.74 23.36
CA GLY A 288 9.14 -10.02 22.64
C GLY A 288 9.43 -9.06 21.50
N VAL A 289 10.53 -9.34 20.79
CA VAL A 289 10.87 -8.74 19.50
C VAL A 289 10.98 -9.88 18.50
N TYR A 290 10.27 -9.74 17.39
CA TYR A 290 10.12 -10.76 16.36
C TYR A 290 10.84 -10.31 15.09
N GLY A 291 11.15 -11.22 14.18
CA GLY A 291 11.76 -10.77 12.92
C GLY A 291 13.23 -10.36 13.04
N ASN A 292 13.71 -9.70 11.99
CA ASN A 292 15.00 -9.00 11.92
C ASN A 292 14.89 -7.89 10.86
N ASP A 293 15.62 -6.79 11.03
CA ASP A 293 15.62 -5.64 10.10
C ASP A 293 14.19 -5.13 9.76
N GLY A 294 13.31 -5.12 10.78
CA GLY A 294 11.92 -4.67 10.64
C GLY A 294 11.01 -5.58 9.83
N THR A 295 11.42 -6.82 9.55
CA THR A 295 10.61 -7.78 8.79
C THR A 295 10.56 -9.16 9.43
N LEU A 296 9.54 -9.94 9.08
CA LEU A 296 9.43 -11.37 9.39
C LEU A 296 8.80 -12.10 8.20
N MET A 297 9.02 -13.40 8.09
CA MET A 297 8.36 -14.25 7.08
C MET A 297 7.18 -14.95 7.73
N LEU A 298 6.01 -14.86 7.11
CA LEU A 298 4.80 -15.62 7.45
C LEU A 298 4.62 -16.75 6.44
N ASP A 299 4.50 -17.99 6.93
CA ASP A 299 3.91 -19.10 6.20
C ASP A 299 2.40 -19.10 6.47
N ILE A 300 1.65 -18.58 5.50
CA ILE A 300 0.22 -18.28 5.64
C ILE A 300 -0.57 -19.56 5.90
N ALA A 301 -0.26 -20.64 5.17
CA ALA A 301 -1.02 -21.89 5.27
C ALA A 301 -0.81 -22.60 6.63
N ASN A 302 0.32 -22.36 7.28
CA ASN A 302 0.67 -23.00 8.55
C ASN A 302 0.45 -22.09 9.77
N SER A 303 0.14 -20.80 9.59
CA SER A 303 0.13 -19.79 10.68
C SER A 303 1.42 -19.81 11.50
N VAL A 304 2.56 -19.95 10.81
CA VAL A 304 3.90 -19.94 11.40
C VAL A 304 4.66 -18.78 10.83
N PHE A 305 5.26 -17.97 11.69
CA PHE A 305 6.13 -16.89 11.27
C PHE A 305 7.54 -17.04 11.85
N TYR A 306 8.52 -16.55 11.12
CA TYR A 306 9.92 -16.79 11.43
C TYR A 306 10.85 -15.69 10.90
N SER A 307 12.07 -15.67 11.41
CA SER A 307 13.18 -14.90 10.86
C SER A 307 14.40 -15.79 10.68
N ASP A 308 15.16 -15.53 9.62
CA ASP A 308 16.47 -16.14 9.39
C ASP A 308 17.54 -15.06 9.56
N THR A 309 18.33 -15.19 10.64
CA THR A 309 19.45 -14.30 10.90
C THR A 309 20.74 -15.10 10.79
N LYS A 310 21.43 -14.96 9.65
CA LYS A 310 22.74 -15.60 9.38
C LYS A 310 22.70 -17.13 9.50
N GLY A 311 21.58 -17.76 9.11
CA GLY A 311 21.39 -19.21 9.14
C GLY A 311 20.81 -19.74 10.46
N GLU A 312 20.55 -18.87 11.44
CA GLU A 312 19.77 -19.21 12.63
C GLU A 312 18.31 -18.79 12.40
N ILE A 313 17.42 -19.78 12.40
CA ILE A 313 15.99 -19.55 12.18
C ILE A 313 15.25 -19.57 13.52
N ASN A 314 14.56 -18.48 13.85
CA ASN A 314 13.66 -18.38 14.99
C ASN A 314 12.22 -18.50 14.50
N TYR A 315 11.44 -19.38 15.12
CA TYR A 315 10.05 -19.65 14.74
C TYR A 315 9.09 -19.25 15.85
N TRP A 316 7.92 -18.76 15.45
CA TRP A 316 6.82 -18.39 16.32
C TRP A 316 5.49 -18.83 15.68
N SER A 317 4.49 -19.10 16.51
CA SER A 317 3.14 -19.40 16.07
C SER A 317 2.18 -19.15 17.22
N PHE A 318 0.94 -18.78 16.88
CA PHE A 318 -0.18 -18.73 17.83
C PHE A 318 -0.79 -20.11 18.09
N LEU A 319 -0.44 -21.11 17.28
CA LEU A 319 -0.95 -22.47 17.42
C LEU A 319 -0.39 -23.12 18.70
N GLU A 320 -1.30 -23.57 19.56
CA GLU A 320 -0.94 -24.31 20.76
C GLU A 320 -0.20 -25.61 20.39
N GLY A 321 0.95 -25.84 21.01
CA GLY A 321 1.75 -27.05 20.78
C GLY A 321 2.62 -27.03 19.52
N PHE A 322 2.82 -25.87 18.88
CA PHE A 322 3.76 -25.72 17.77
C PHE A 322 5.17 -26.26 18.11
N SER A 323 5.77 -26.99 17.17
CA SER A 323 7.12 -27.56 17.26
C SER A 323 7.94 -27.15 16.04
N ALA A 324 8.98 -26.34 16.27
CA ALA A 324 9.91 -25.93 15.21
C ALA A 324 10.64 -27.11 14.55
N ALA A 325 10.82 -28.23 15.26
CA ALA A 325 11.49 -29.42 14.74
C ALA A 325 10.64 -30.17 13.70
N ASP A 326 9.32 -30.03 13.78
CA ASP A 326 8.36 -30.72 12.90
C ASP A 326 7.84 -29.82 11.78
N TYR A 327 8.18 -28.53 11.82
CA TYR A 327 7.76 -27.54 10.85
C TYR A 327 8.29 -27.87 9.44
N LYS A 328 7.38 -27.80 8.47
CA LYS A 328 7.68 -27.85 7.04
C LYS A 328 6.94 -26.72 6.36
N SER A 329 7.67 -25.89 5.64
CA SER A 329 7.04 -24.80 4.92
C SER A 329 6.04 -25.32 3.89
N SER A 330 4.91 -24.64 3.77
CA SER A 330 3.90 -24.86 2.73
C SER A 330 4.36 -24.34 1.36
N GLY A 331 5.32 -23.40 1.34
CA GLY A 331 5.67 -22.64 0.14
C GLY A 331 4.75 -21.44 -0.12
N SER A 332 3.68 -21.25 0.66
CA SER A 332 2.78 -20.07 0.64
C SER A 332 3.27 -19.05 1.67
N LEU A 333 4.26 -18.26 1.28
CA LEU A 333 4.99 -17.34 2.15
C LEU A 333 4.70 -15.88 1.81
N MET A 334 4.74 -15.04 2.83
CA MET A 334 4.64 -13.58 2.77
C MET A 334 5.72 -12.96 3.65
N GLN A 335 6.41 -11.94 3.16
CA GLN A 335 7.22 -11.06 4.02
C GLN A 335 6.30 -10.01 4.64
N CYS A 336 6.29 -9.92 5.97
CA CYS A 336 5.51 -8.95 6.72
C CYS A 336 6.41 -7.89 7.36
N GLY A 337 5.82 -6.73 7.65
CA GLY A 337 6.52 -5.54 8.11
C GLY A 337 6.92 -4.62 6.96
N ASN A 338 7.32 -3.38 7.30
CA ASN A 338 7.75 -2.37 6.35
C ASN A 338 6.75 -2.09 5.20
N LYS A 339 5.44 -2.21 5.46
CA LYS A 339 4.39 -1.86 4.49
C LYS A 339 4.13 -0.36 4.49
N LEU A 340 3.62 0.23 5.55
CA LEU A 340 3.28 1.67 5.61
C LEU A 340 4.21 2.41 6.56
N LEU A 341 4.70 3.59 6.19
CA LEU A 341 5.48 4.39 7.15
C LEU A 341 4.61 4.77 8.34
N LEU A 342 5.19 4.73 9.53
CA LEU A 342 4.52 5.18 10.74
C LEU A 342 4.50 6.72 10.79
N THR A 343 3.47 7.31 10.17
CA THR A 343 3.27 8.75 10.00
C THR A 343 1.80 9.09 10.21
N LEU A 344 1.50 10.35 10.54
CA LEU A 344 0.11 10.80 10.74
C LEU A 344 -0.79 10.51 9.53
N ASP A 345 -0.29 10.73 8.32
CA ASP A 345 -1.05 10.52 7.08
C ASP A 345 -1.48 9.04 6.94
N ASN A 346 -0.56 8.11 7.22
CA ASN A 346 -0.84 6.67 7.16
C ASN A 346 -1.62 6.13 8.38
N ILE A 347 -1.62 6.85 9.52
CA ILE A 347 -2.38 6.46 10.74
C ILE A 347 -3.81 7.02 10.69
N SER A 348 -4.12 7.94 9.79
CA SER A 348 -5.50 8.43 9.66
C SER A 348 -6.34 7.43 8.84
N TRP A 349 -6.94 6.43 9.52
CA TRP A 349 -7.78 5.39 8.90
C TRP A 349 -9.12 5.89 8.33
N ASP A 350 -9.32 7.20 8.31
CA ASP A 350 -10.39 7.90 7.60
C ASP A 350 -10.06 8.19 6.12
N VAL A 351 -8.82 7.91 5.66
CA VAL A 351 -8.34 8.25 4.30
C VAL A 351 -8.83 7.28 3.24
N TYR A 352 -9.13 6.02 3.60
CA TYR A 352 -9.75 5.07 2.69
C TYR A 352 -11.26 5.05 2.95
N GLY A 353 -12.01 5.85 2.18
CA GLY A 353 -13.46 5.72 2.12
C GLY A 353 -13.85 4.29 1.68
N VAL A 354 -15.13 3.94 1.87
CA VAL A 354 -15.70 2.61 1.60
C VAL A 354 -15.50 2.11 0.14
N ASN A 355 -14.96 2.95 -0.75
CA ASN A 355 -14.66 2.64 -2.16
C ASN A 355 -13.26 3.12 -2.62
N GLY A 356 -12.28 3.30 -1.72
CA GLY A 356 -10.95 3.79 -2.11
C GLY A 356 -10.92 5.27 -2.56
N ALA A 357 -12.03 6.01 -2.44
CA ALA A 357 -12.01 7.44 -2.64
C ALA A 357 -11.46 8.12 -1.37
N PRO A 358 -10.49 9.06 -1.49
CA PRO A 358 -10.11 9.91 -0.37
C PRO A 358 -11.35 10.65 0.13
N LYS A 359 -11.47 10.77 1.46
CA LYS A 359 -12.47 11.63 2.08
C LYS A 359 -12.24 13.04 1.52
N THR A 360 -13.20 13.57 0.76
CA THR A 360 -13.18 15.01 0.46
C THR A 360 -13.20 15.72 1.80
N GLU A 361 -12.25 16.63 2.02
CA GLU A 361 -12.31 17.55 3.15
C GLU A 361 -13.61 18.38 3.00
N ASP A 362 -14.70 17.90 3.58
CA ASP A 362 -15.94 18.66 3.61
C ASP A 362 -15.73 19.83 4.58
N GLY A 363 -15.61 21.05 4.04
CA GLY A 363 -15.37 22.20 4.90
C GLY A 363 -15.54 23.62 4.35
N GLU A 364 -15.68 23.87 3.05
CA GLU A 364 -16.12 25.19 2.58
C GLU A 364 -17.50 25.10 1.94
N ALA A 365 -18.51 25.50 2.73
CA ALA A 365 -19.83 25.80 2.20
C ALA A 365 -19.69 26.82 1.05
N PRO A 366 -20.41 26.65 -0.07
CA PRO A 366 -20.41 27.65 -1.12
C PRO A 366 -20.97 28.94 -0.52
N ALA A 367 -20.20 30.03 -0.64
CA ALA A 367 -20.65 31.36 -0.26
C ALA A 367 -21.97 31.66 -0.98
N GLU A 368 -23.05 31.76 -0.22
CA GLU A 368 -24.30 32.33 -0.69
C GLU A 368 -24.07 33.82 -0.99
N GLY A 369 -24.31 34.20 -2.24
CA GLY A 369 -24.71 35.57 -2.60
C GLY A 369 -23.64 36.40 -3.30
N GLU A 370 -23.68 36.39 -4.63
CA GLU A 370 -23.59 37.66 -5.35
C GLU A 370 -24.58 37.63 -6.52
N GLU A 371 -25.60 38.48 -6.41
CA GLU A 371 -26.63 38.72 -7.41
C GLU A 371 -25.98 39.21 -8.71
N ALA A 372 -26.17 38.46 -9.79
CA ALA A 372 -25.88 38.93 -11.13
C ALA A 372 -26.85 40.08 -11.47
N ALA A 373 -26.32 41.30 -11.50
CA ALA A 373 -27.01 42.44 -12.10
C ALA A 373 -27.20 42.18 -13.59
N ALA A 374 -28.46 42.13 -14.00
CA ALA A 374 -28.88 42.19 -15.39
C ALA A 374 -28.47 43.55 -15.97
N ASP A 375 -27.79 43.53 -17.12
CA ASP A 375 -27.73 44.70 -18.00
C ASP A 375 -28.40 44.38 -19.33
N ASP A 376 -29.10 45.39 -19.79
CA ASP A 376 -30.21 45.37 -20.73
C ASP A 376 -29.71 45.51 -22.18
N ALA A 377 -30.60 45.15 -23.10
CA ALA A 377 -30.63 45.29 -24.57
C ALA A 377 -29.55 46.18 -25.27
N ALA A 378 -29.10 45.87 -26.49
CA ALA A 378 -29.91 45.84 -27.72
C ALA A 378 -29.05 45.46 -28.97
N PRO A 379 -29.67 45.19 -30.14
CA PRO A 379 -29.13 44.29 -31.16
C PRO A 379 -28.67 44.95 -32.48
N ALA A 380 -28.16 44.06 -33.35
CA ALA A 380 -28.11 44.12 -34.82
C ALA A 380 -27.02 44.98 -35.47
N ASP A 381 -26.19 44.34 -36.32
CA ASP A 381 -26.36 44.57 -37.76
C ASP A 381 -25.78 43.42 -38.61
N GLU A 382 -26.57 43.03 -39.61
CA GLU A 382 -26.20 42.17 -40.73
C GLU A 382 -25.24 42.90 -41.67
N ALA A 383 -24.24 42.20 -42.21
CA ALA A 383 -23.87 42.30 -43.63
C ALA A 383 -22.71 41.35 -43.96
N ALA A 384 -23.03 40.28 -44.71
CA ALA A 384 -22.16 39.83 -45.79
C ALA A 384 -22.53 40.65 -47.05
N PRO A 385 -21.63 40.80 -48.03
CA PRO A 385 -21.61 39.78 -49.07
C PRO A 385 -20.23 39.47 -49.67
N ALA A 386 -20.32 38.49 -50.56
CA ALA A 386 -19.35 37.69 -51.28
C ALA A 386 -18.45 38.38 -52.33
N ASP A 387 -17.50 37.56 -52.79
CA ASP A 387 -16.89 37.45 -54.12
C ASP A 387 -15.87 38.49 -54.58
N GLY A 388 -14.78 37.98 -55.18
CA GLY A 388 -13.95 38.75 -56.10
C GLY A 388 -12.54 38.22 -56.29
N GLU A 389 -12.28 37.69 -57.48
CA GLU A 389 -11.08 37.03 -57.98
C GLU A 389 -9.81 37.92 -58.11
N ALA A 390 -8.70 37.20 -58.33
CA ALA A 390 -7.66 37.44 -59.34
C ALA A 390 -6.32 38.10 -58.95
N GLU A 391 -5.28 37.40 -59.43
CA GLU A 391 -3.83 37.65 -59.54
C GLU A 391 -2.91 37.48 -58.33
#